data_AF-A0AAE5P270-F1
#
_entry.id   AF-A0AAE5P270-F1
#
_cell.length_a   1.000
_cell.length_b   1.000
_cell.length_c   1.000
_cell.angle_alpha   90.00
_cell.angle_beta   90.00
_cell.angle_gamma   90.00
#
_symmetry.space_group_name_H-M   'P 1'
#
loop_
_entity.id
_entity.type
_entity.pdbx_description
1 polymer ?
#
loop_
_entity_poly.entity_id
_entity_poly.type
_entity_poly.pdbx_seq_one_letter_code
_entity_poly.pdbx_strand_id
1 'polypeptide(L)'
;MSKTYAKKSVEDKRKEVEELTNGMEKKVEQHFHSAEELKDYLSFMGKFYQYSMSNTALIQEQFFGAQAVGSFKFWKDKGFSVNKGEKGIKILVPNKTVPKFKDENGKLKSINKATPQEKKLIQEGKKEVTQGRLYFSVGHVFEISQTNAKASDLPKIFPNRWLEGNVEDYKALYKGMEAIAEKNGISIIQPKEELGAAKGVSYTLTKEVALNPRNSERQNVKTLLHELSHAKLHTKETHLNYTTAEKEFQAEMTAYTVSSYFGIDTTSYSLDYLSHWTKGKTFEDKTKLLKEVHETSVGFIETIEDTLVKEREKNQSPEKNDEKQQQSDPLSSENVQEKMKEGYEDYKQKQQQESAQNVDSILDRVTAEEKYYSTKTQAIKNGWMTKEEVVKLEHQIDSTMTKNEKGVMNGQVQEQSLTFQERVEVGNHMQFQKRTGTVKKKKEEQELER
;
A
#
# COMPACT_ATOMS: atom_id res chain seq x y z
N MET A 1 28.03 27.96 13.13
CA MET A 1 29.11 27.24 12.41
C MET A 1 28.50 26.23 11.45
N SER A 2 28.65 26.44 10.14
CA SER A 2 28.24 25.47 9.11
C SER A 2 29.17 24.25 9.20
N LYS A 3 28.66 23.08 9.61
CA LYS A 3 29.41 21.82 9.50
C LYS A 3 29.55 21.50 8.02
N THR A 4 30.70 21.84 7.44
CA THR A 4 31.05 21.44 6.08
C THR A 4 31.07 19.92 6.01
N TYR A 5 30.18 19.33 5.20
CA TYR A 5 30.08 17.88 5.07
C TYR A 5 31.34 17.34 4.39
N ALA A 6 32.25 16.76 5.17
CA ALA A 6 33.44 16.11 4.65
C ALA A 6 33.04 14.84 3.88
N LYS A 7 33.47 14.74 2.62
CA LYS A 7 33.17 13.58 1.78
C LYS A 7 33.93 12.35 2.33
N LYS A 8 33.19 11.37 2.85
CA LYS A 8 33.75 10.11 3.36
C LYS A 8 34.68 9.45 2.34
N SER A 9 35.80 8.90 2.81
CA SER A 9 36.74 8.15 1.97
C SER A 9 36.11 6.84 1.48
N VAL A 10 36.76 6.18 0.50
CA VAL A 10 36.30 4.86 0.03
C VAL A 10 36.39 3.82 1.16
N GLU A 11 37.42 3.91 1.99
CA GLU A 11 37.63 3.02 3.12
C GLU A 11 36.56 3.22 4.20
N ASP A 12 36.22 4.46 4.53
CA ASP A 12 35.16 4.75 5.50
C ASP A 12 33.80 4.23 5.03
N LYS A 13 33.51 4.32 3.72
CA LYS A 13 32.29 3.78 3.13
C LYS A 13 32.27 2.26 3.17
N ARG A 14 33.42 1.62 2.94
CA ARG A 14 33.54 0.16 3.01
C ARG A 14 33.30 -0.33 4.43
N LYS A 15 33.93 0.32 5.43
CA LYS A 15 33.71 0.03 6.85
C LYS A 15 32.26 0.23 7.26
N GLU A 16 31.62 1.30 6.82
CA GLU A 16 30.21 1.53 7.15
C GLU A 16 29.27 0.45 6.57
N VAL A 17 29.57 -0.04 5.35
CA VAL A 17 28.83 -1.16 4.76
C VAL A 17 29.08 -2.45 5.54
N GLU A 18 30.32 -2.71 5.95
CA GLU A 18 30.71 -3.90 6.72
C GLU A 18 30.05 -3.90 8.12
N GLU A 19 30.12 -2.79 8.84
CA GLU A 19 29.44 -2.62 10.13
C GLU A 19 27.93 -2.82 10.03
N LEU A 20 27.29 -2.25 8.99
CA LEU A 20 25.86 -2.40 8.76
C LEU A 20 25.50 -3.85 8.40
N THR A 21 26.36 -4.54 7.65
CA THR A 21 26.17 -5.95 7.28
C THR A 21 26.29 -6.86 8.52
N ASN A 22 27.32 -6.67 9.33
CA ASN A 22 27.53 -7.44 10.57
C ASN A 22 26.38 -7.23 11.57
N GLY A 23 25.90 -5.99 11.70
CA GLY A 23 24.72 -5.67 12.52
C GLY A 23 23.46 -6.39 12.03
N MET A 24 23.22 -6.34 10.71
CA MET A 24 22.11 -7.04 10.06
C MET A 24 22.16 -8.55 10.31
N GLU A 25 23.32 -9.20 10.12
CA GLU A 25 23.46 -10.64 10.32
C GLU A 25 23.15 -11.04 11.76
N LYS A 26 23.69 -10.28 12.73
CA LYS A 26 23.39 -10.47 14.15
C LYS A 26 21.90 -10.34 14.43
N LYS A 27 21.22 -9.37 13.80
CA LYS A 27 19.79 -9.16 14.01
C LYS A 27 18.95 -10.29 13.42
N VAL A 28 19.30 -10.76 12.23
CA VAL A 28 18.66 -11.93 11.60
C VAL A 28 18.82 -13.16 12.49
N GLU A 29 20.00 -13.39 13.08
CA GLU A 29 20.23 -14.52 13.99
C GLU A 29 19.37 -14.42 15.26
N GLN A 30 19.19 -13.22 15.81
CA GLN A 30 18.36 -13.00 17.00
C GLN A 30 16.92 -13.44 16.80
N HIS A 31 16.33 -13.19 15.63
CA HIS A 31 14.95 -13.58 15.33
C HIS A 31 14.69 -15.08 15.42
N PHE A 32 15.73 -15.91 15.48
CA PHE A 32 15.62 -17.35 15.65
C PHE A 32 15.73 -17.83 17.11
N HIS A 33 15.84 -16.92 18.09
CA HIS A 33 15.96 -17.27 19.50
C HIS A 33 14.64 -17.73 20.13
N SER A 34 13.51 -17.20 19.68
CA SER A 34 12.18 -17.57 20.18
C SER A 34 11.12 -17.57 19.08
N ALA A 35 10.02 -18.27 19.34
CA ALA A 35 8.87 -18.30 18.44
C ALA A 35 8.26 -16.90 18.29
N GLU A 36 8.21 -16.11 19.37
CA GLU A 36 7.68 -14.75 19.39
C GLU A 36 8.55 -13.80 18.55
N GLU A 37 9.88 -13.84 18.72
CA GLU A 37 10.78 -12.98 17.93
C GLU A 37 10.72 -13.28 16.43
N LEU A 38 10.52 -14.55 16.07
CA LEU A 38 10.33 -14.97 14.68
C LEU A 38 8.98 -14.48 14.13
N LYS A 39 7.89 -14.63 14.90
CA LYS A 39 6.56 -14.14 14.52
C LYS A 39 6.54 -12.63 14.29
N ASP A 40 7.15 -11.88 15.20
CA ASP A 40 7.27 -10.43 15.09
C ASP A 40 8.05 -10.04 13.84
N TYR A 41 9.13 -10.76 13.55
CA TYR A 41 9.91 -10.55 12.34
C TYR A 41 9.14 -10.90 11.07
N LEU A 42 8.47 -12.05 11.01
CA LEU A 42 7.67 -12.47 9.84
C LEU A 42 6.52 -11.50 9.57
N SER A 43 5.84 -11.03 10.62
CA SER A 43 4.80 -10.01 10.50
C SER A 43 5.35 -8.69 9.94
N PHE A 44 6.50 -8.25 10.46
CA PHE A 44 7.19 -7.07 9.95
C PHE A 44 7.69 -7.26 8.51
N MET A 45 8.16 -8.46 8.19
CA MET A 45 8.61 -8.88 6.87
C MET A 45 7.49 -8.83 5.84
N GLY A 46 6.31 -9.37 6.17
CA GLY A 46 5.12 -9.24 5.34
C GLY A 46 4.76 -7.78 5.11
N LYS A 47 4.79 -6.95 6.16
CA LYS A 47 4.49 -5.51 6.02
C LYS A 47 5.47 -4.76 5.10
N PHE A 48 6.75 -5.13 5.10
CA PHE A 48 7.81 -4.50 4.31
C PHE A 48 8.30 -5.39 3.16
N TYR A 49 7.42 -6.21 2.58
CA TYR A 49 7.75 -7.21 1.55
C TYR A 49 8.50 -6.67 0.33
N GLN A 50 8.39 -5.37 0.03
CA GLN A 50 9.12 -4.69 -1.05
C GLN A 50 10.62 -4.48 -0.76
N TYR A 51 11.05 -4.64 0.48
CA TYR A 51 12.44 -4.64 0.89
C TYR A 51 12.94 -6.07 1.06
N SER A 52 14.20 -6.33 0.73
CA SER A 52 14.83 -7.63 1.04
C SER A 52 14.77 -7.93 2.54
N MET A 53 14.69 -9.20 2.93
CA MET A 53 14.74 -9.64 4.34
C MET A 53 15.82 -8.92 5.17
N SER A 54 17.04 -8.75 4.64
CA SER A 54 18.14 -8.06 5.32
C SER A 54 17.84 -6.58 5.61
N ASN A 55 17.28 -5.87 4.63
CA ASN A 55 16.87 -4.47 4.82
C ASN A 55 15.66 -4.37 5.73
N THR A 56 14.77 -5.35 5.72
CA THR A 56 13.62 -5.41 6.63
C THR A 56 14.07 -5.56 8.08
N ALA A 57 15.02 -6.45 8.36
CA ALA A 57 15.64 -6.56 9.68
C ALA A 57 16.31 -5.24 10.12
N LEU A 58 17.06 -4.60 9.22
CA LEU A 58 17.70 -3.30 9.49
C LEU A 58 16.69 -2.19 9.82
N ILE A 59 15.57 -2.15 9.12
CA ILE A 59 14.51 -1.15 9.37
C ILE A 59 13.89 -1.41 10.73
N GLN A 60 13.53 -2.66 11.05
CA GLN A 60 12.91 -3.02 12.32
C GLN A 60 13.80 -2.68 13.52
N GLU A 61 15.11 -2.96 13.39
CA GLU A 61 16.09 -2.71 14.45
C GLU A 61 16.28 -1.21 14.71
N GLN A 62 16.40 -0.41 13.65
CA GLN A 62 16.67 1.02 13.77
C GLN A 62 15.41 1.84 14.08
N PHE A 63 14.23 1.33 13.75
CA PHE A 63 12.96 2.02 13.95
C PHE A 63 11.85 1.05 14.35
N PHE A 64 11.69 0.86 15.65
CA PHE A 64 10.63 0.03 16.21
C PHE A 64 9.25 0.59 15.84
N GLY A 65 8.35 -0.29 15.36
CA GLY A 65 6.98 0.10 15.01
C GLY A 65 6.83 0.80 13.66
N ALA A 66 7.85 0.79 12.79
CA ALA A 66 7.77 1.42 11.47
C ALA A 66 6.51 1.00 10.68
N GLN A 67 5.86 1.99 10.07
CA GLN A 67 4.63 1.80 9.30
C GLN A 67 4.86 1.90 7.80
N ALA A 68 5.52 2.97 7.38
CA ALA A 68 5.90 3.15 6.00
C ALA A 68 7.25 3.85 5.93
N VAL A 69 8.13 3.36 5.07
CA VAL A 69 9.44 3.99 4.86
C VAL A 69 9.63 4.30 3.39
N GLY A 70 10.40 5.35 3.13
CA GLY A 70 10.76 5.76 1.79
C GLY A 70 12.05 6.57 1.79
N SER A 71 12.76 6.60 0.67
CA SER A 71 13.91 7.49 0.53
C SER A 71 13.48 8.96 0.61
N PHE A 72 14.40 9.87 0.91
CA PHE A 72 14.13 11.31 0.85
C PHE A 72 13.51 11.73 -0.49
N LYS A 73 14.03 11.17 -1.60
CA LYS A 73 13.50 11.41 -2.95
C LYS A 73 12.08 10.86 -3.10
N PHE A 74 11.80 9.67 -2.58
CA PHE A 74 10.46 9.08 -2.64
C PHE A 74 9.41 9.99 -2.01
N TRP A 75 9.67 10.47 -0.78
CA TRP A 75 8.75 11.38 -0.10
C TRP A 75 8.57 12.68 -0.88
N LYS A 76 9.67 13.25 -1.38
CA LYS A 76 9.64 14.46 -2.21
C LYS A 76 8.81 14.28 -3.49
N ASP A 77 9.00 13.17 -4.19
CA ASP A 77 8.27 12.86 -5.43
C ASP A 77 6.76 12.64 -5.15
N LYS A 78 6.40 12.25 -3.92
CA LYS A 78 5.01 12.12 -3.45
C LYS A 78 4.42 13.42 -2.87
N GLY A 79 5.17 14.53 -2.90
CA GLY A 79 4.71 15.84 -2.39
C GLY A 79 4.97 16.08 -0.91
N PHE A 80 5.73 15.22 -0.26
CA PHE A 80 6.05 15.30 1.17
C PHE A 80 7.53 15.63 1.41
N SER A 81 7.86 16.12 2.59
CA SER A 81 9.22 16.45 2.99
C SER A 81 9.56 15.78 4.31
N VAL A 82 10.80 15.31 4.43
CA VAL A 82 11.36 14.86 5.71
C VAL A 82 11.54 16.06 6.65
N ASN A 83 11.12 15.90 7.90
CA ASN A 83 11.19 16.93 8.91
C ASN A 83 12.65 17.27 9.24
N LYS A 84 12.91 18.55 9.53
CA LYS A 84 14.26 19.03 9.78
C LYS A 84 14.82 18.40 11.06
N GLY A 85 15.98 17.74 10.95
CA GLY A 85 16.69 17.14 12.09
C GLY A 85 16.51 15.62 12.21
N GLU A 86 15.62 15.04 11.41
CA GLU A 86 15.38 13.60 11.39
C GLU A 86 16.61 12.80 10.94
N LYS A 87 16.80 11.65 11.59
CA LYS A 87 17.88 10.70 11.25
C LYS A 87 17.33 9.62 10.34
N GLY A 88 17.97 9.43 9.19
CA GLY A 88 17.57 8.37 8.26
C GLY A 88 17.95 6.98 8.78
N ILE A 89 17.05 6.02 8.53
CA ILE A 89 17.23 4.59 8.74
C ILE A 89 18.18 4.07 7.65
N LYS A 90 19.28 3.43 8.06
CA LYS A 90 20.29 2.93 7.12
C LYS A 90 19.84 1.63 6.48
N ILE A 91 20.01 1.53 5.16
CA ILE A 91 19.74 0.31 4.38
C ILE A 91 20.91 0.00 3.44
N LEU A 92 21.02 -1.27 3.03
CA LEU A 92 21.95 -1.71 1.99
C LEU A 92 21.33 -1.49 0.61
N VAL A 93 21.99 -0.70 -0.22
CA VAL A 93 21.56 -0.39 -1.59
C VAL A 93 22.48 -1.09 -2.58
N PRO A 94 21.95 -1.99 -3.45
CA PRO A 94 22.73 -2.60 -4.51
C PRO A 94 23.05 -1.59 -5.61
N ASN A 95 24.31 -1.50 -6.00
CA ASN A 95 24.80 -0.67 -7.09
C ASN A 95 25.57 -1.50 -8.09
N LYS A 96 25.43 -1.20 -9.37
CA LYS A 96 26.24 -1.81 -10.43
C LYS A 96 27.26 -0.80 -10.94
N THR A 97 28.53 -1.18 -10.92
CA THR A 97 29.54 -0.37 -11.62
C THR A 97 29.29 -0.45 -13.13
N VAL A 98 29.58 0.64 -13.84
CA VAL A 98 29.40 0.67 -15.30
C VAL A 98 30.45 -0.23 -15.96
N PRO A 99 30.06 -1.10 -16.92
CA PRO A 99 31.02 -1.90 -17.69
C PRO A 99 32.11 -1.04 -18.34
N LYS A 100 33.31 -1.59 -18.44
CA LYS A 100 34.49 -0.89 -18.99
C LYS A 100 35.17 -1.72 -20.06
N PHE A 101 35.78 -1.07 -21.03
CA PHE A 101 36.60 -1.68 -22.08
C PHE A 101 37.94 -0.96 -22.18
N LYS A 102 38.95 -1.59 -22.75
CA LYS A 102 40.23 -0.93 -23.04
C LYS A 102 40.13 -0.16 -24.36
N ASP A 103 40.45 1.13 -24.32
CA ASP A 103 40.63 1.92 -25.54
C ASP A 103 41.89 1.49 -26.31
N GLU A 104 42.15 2.12 -27.46
CA GLU A 104 43.31 1.81 -28.30
C GLU A 104 44.65 2.07 -27.61
N ASN A 105 44.65 2.89 -26.56
CA ASN A 105 45.82 3.20 -25.73
C ASN A 105 45.90 2.30 -24.48
N GLY A 106 45.06 1.26 -24.38
CA GLY A 106 45.01 0.35 -23.24
C GLY A 106 44.37 0.94 -21.97
N LYS A 107 43.80 2.15 -22.02
CA LYS A 107 43.17 2.81 -20.87
C LYS A 107 41.73 2.32 -20.70
N LEU A 108 41.32 2.07 -19.46
CA LEU A 108 39.96 1.66 -19.15
C LEU A 108 38.97 2.81 -19.35
N LYS A 109 38.05 2.61 -20.29
CA LYS A 109 36.99 3.55 -20.65
C LYS A 109 35.63 2.93 -20.38
N SER A 110 34.69 3.73 -19.87
CA SER A 110 33.32 3.28 -19.60
C SER A 110 32.53 3.09 -20.91
N ILE A 111 31.71 2.04 -20.99
CA ILE A 111 30.88 1.76 -22.17
C ILE A 111 29.93 2.92 -22.51
N ASN A 112 29.46 3.67 -21.50
CA ASN A 112 28.60 4.85 -21.69
C ASN A 112 29.31 6.00 -22.42
N LYS A 113 30.65 5.99 -22.46
CA LYS A 113 31.49 6.98 -23.16
C LYS A 113 32.08 6.43 -24.47
N ALA A 114 31.67 5.23 -24.91
CA ALA A 114 32.16 4.64 -26.15
C ALA A 114 31.73 5.45 -27.37
N THR A 115 32.64 5.67 -28.32
CA THR A 115 32.34 6.24 -29.64
C THR A 115 31.50 5.28 -30.47
N PRO A 116 30.83 5.75 -31.54
CA PRO A 116 30.07 4.85 -32.43
C PRO A 116 30.91 3.71 -33.02
N GLN A 117 32.18 3.95 -33.34
CA GLN A 117 33.11 2.94 -33.83
C GLN A 117 33.47 1.92 -32.73
N GLU A 118 33.78 2.40 -31.52
CA GLU A 118 34.06 1.52 -30.38
C GLU A 118 32.84 0.63 -30.03
N LYS A 119 31.63 1.18 -30.12
CA LYS A 119 30.38 0.40 -29.92
C LYS A 119 30.22 -0.73 -30.93
N LYS A 120 30.52 -0.48 -32.21
CA LYS A 120 30.49 -1.54 -33.25
C LYS A 120 31.52 -2.63 -32.95
N LEU A 121 32.76 -2.26 -32.60
CA LEU A 121 33.80 -3.24 -32.26
C LEU A 121 33.46 -4.07 -31.02
N ILE A 122 32.79 -3.45 -30.02
CA ILE A 122 32.29 -4.16 -28.83
C ILE A 122 31.16 -5.13 -29.20
N GLN A 123 30.22 -4.73 -30.06
CA GLN A 123 29.13 -5.60 -30.52
C GLN A 123 29.63 -6.78 -31.36
N GLU A 124 30.67 -6.57 -32.17
CA GLU A 124 31.34 -7.60 -32.97
C GLU A 124 32.26 -8.51 -32.15
N GLY A 125 32.37 -8.30 -30.83
CA GLY A 125 33.25 -9.09 -29.95
C GLY A 125 34.74 -8.82 -30.13
N LYS A 126 35.12 -7.79 -30.91
CA LYS A 126 36.52 -7.42 -31.22
C LYS A 126 37.19 -6.57 -30.13
N LYS A 127 36.43 -6.14 -29.11
CA LYS A 127 36.95 -5.46 -27.90
C LYS A 127 36.45 -6.16 -26.64
N GLU A 128 37.37 -6.56 -25.78
CA GLU A 128 37.04 -7.13 -24.47
C GLU A 128 36.37 -6.10 -23.56
N VAL A 129 35.24 -6.50 -22.97
CA VAL A 129 34.48 -5.71 -22.01
C VAL A 129 34.55 -6.38 -20.64
N THR A 130 35.12 -5.66 -19.68
CA THR A 130 34.98 -5.99 -18.26
C THR A 130 33.58 -5.61 -17.80
N GLN A 131 32.77 -6.63 -17.49
CA GLN A 131 31.41 -6.44 -17.00
C GLN A 131 31.37 -5.68 -15.69
N GLY A 132 30.26 -4.96 -15.49
CA GLY A 132 29.98 -4.26 -14.24
C GLY A 132 29.94 -5.22 -13.06
N ARG A 133 30.56 -4.83 -11.95
CA ARG A 133 30.49 -5.53 -10.67
C ARG A 133 29.39 -4.95 -9.78
N LEU A 134 28.65 -5.82 -9.11
CA LEU A 134 27.71 -5.48 -8.04
C LEU A 134 28.49 -5.10 -6.78
N TYR A 135 28.09 -4.02 -6.12
CA TYR A 135 28.58 -3.64 -4.79
C TYR A 135 27.46 -2.97 -4.00
N PHE A 136 27.57 -2.96 -2.67
CA PHE A 136 26.59 -2.33 -1.81
C PHE A 136 27.09 -0.98 -1.30
N SER A 137 26.15 -0.07 -1.06
CA SER A 137 26.39 1.20 -0.36
C SER A 137 25.32 1.42 0.70
N VAL A 138 25.60 2.25 1.69
CA VAL A 138 24.60 2.68 2.67
C VAL A 138 23.67 3.74 2.07
N GLY A 139 22.40 3.37 1.93
CA GLY A 139 21.29 4.28 1.65
C GLY A 139 20.57 4.69 2.93
N HIS A 140 19.68 5.68 2.80
CA HIS A 140 18.86 6.17 3.91
C HIS A 140 17.39 6.23 3.49
N VAL A 141 16.53 5.67 4.33
CA VAL A 141 15.08 5.80 4.25
C VAL A 141 14.55 6.49 5.50
N PHE A 142 13.35 7.03 5.42
CA PHE A 142 12.69 7.78 6.48
C PHE A 142 11.31 7.20 6.68
N GLU A 143 10.95 7.01 7.94
CA GLU A 143 9.63 6.56 8.35
C GLU A 143 8.60 7.70 8.19
N ILE A 144 7.32 7.39 7.96
CA ILE A 144 6.29 8.41 7.71
C ILE A 144 6.21 9.47 8.82
N SER A 145 6.36 9.07 10.09
CA SER A 145 6.40 9.97 11.25
C SER A 145 7.56 10.96 11.23
N GLN A 146 8.60 10.66 10.44
CA GLN A 146 9.74 11.56 10.20
C GLN A 146 9.47 12.54 9.05
N THR A 147 8.26 12.56 8.51
CA THR A 147 7.86 13.45 7.40
C THR A 147 6.67 14.31 7.80
N ASN A 148 6.24 15.19 6.90
CA ASN A 148 5.01 15.94 7.04
C ASN A 148 3.77 15.20 6.48
N ALA A 149 3.89 13.94 6.04
CA ALA A 149 2.77 13.13 5.61
C ALA A 149 1.95 12.61 6.79
N LYS A 150 0.64 12.46 6.62
CA LYS A 150 -0.27 11.92 7.63
C LYS A 150 -0.69 10.48 7.30
N ALA A 151 -1.21 9.77 8.30
CA ALA A 151 -1.79 8.45 8.12
C ALA A 151 -2.97 8.42 7.12
N SER A 152 -3.66 9.54 6.89
CA SER A 152 -4.68 9.66 5.86
C SER A 152 -4.12 9.71 4.42
N ASP A 153 -2.84 10.04 4.25
CA ASP A 153 -2.21 10.15 2.92
C ASP A 153 -1.67 8.82 2.42
N LEU A 154 -1.40 7.92 3.37
CA LEU A 154 -0.87 6.58 3.19
C LEU A 154 -1.59 5.78 2.08
N PRO A 155 -2.94 5.70 2.03
CA PRO A 155 -3.67 5.05 0.93
C PRO A 155 -3.35 5.60 -0.46
N LYS A 156 -3.07 6.91 -0.59
CA LYS A 156 -2.68 7.50 -1.88
C LYS A 156 -1.21 7.25 -2.22
N ILE A 157 -0.35 7.19 -1.20
CA ILE A 157 1.08 6.99 -1.37
C ILE A 157 1.38 5.54 -1.77
N PHE A 158 0.69 4.59 -1.12
CA PHE A 158 0.80 3.14 -1.29
C PHE A 158 -0.58 2.52 -1.57
N PRO A 159 -1.16 2.70 -2.77
CA PRO A 159 -2.52 2.30 -3.09
C PRO A 159 -2.81 0.81 -2.89
N ASN A 160 -1.83 -0.06 -3.16
CA ASN A 160 -2.00 -1.50 -3.02
C ASN A 160 -1.80 -2.01 -1.59
N ARG A 161 -1.12 -1.21 -0.74
CA ARG A 161 -0.72 -1.59 0.63
C ARG A 161 -1.77 -1.27 1.70
N TRP A 162 -2.72 -0.37 1.42
CA TRP A 162 -3.76 0.07 2.38
C TRP A 162 -5.10 -0.62 2.20
N LEU A 163 -5.04 -1.85 1.70
CA LEU A 163 -5.89 -2.86 2.29
C LEU A 163 -5.37 -3.00 3.73
N GLU A 164 -5.88 -2.20 4.68
CA GLU A 164 -5.80 -2.59 6.09
C GLU A 164 -6.16 -4.07 6.09
N GLY A 165 -5.25 -4.94 6.56
CA GLY A 165 -5.33 -6.39 6.43
C GLY A 165 -6.56 -6.95 7.14
N ASN A 166 -7.73 -6.63 6.65
CA ASN A 166 -9.03 -7.06 7.08
C ASN A 166 -9.73 -7.34 5.76
N VAL A 167 -9.42 -8.50 5.20
CA VAL A 167 -10.23 -9.01 4.11
C VAL A 167 -11.49 -9.60 4.73
N GLU A 168 -12.46 -8.73 5.04
CA GLU A 168 -13.78 -9.16 5.52
C GLU A 168 -14.50 -10.02 4.46
N ASP A 169 -14.15 -9.86 3.18
CA ASP A 169 -14.68 -10.65 2.07
C ASP A 169 -13.83 -11.90 1.78
N TYR A 170 -14.16 -13.00 2.48
CA TYR A 170 -13.57 -14.32 2.26
C TYR A 170 -13.54 -14.73 0.78
N LYS A 171 -14.56 -14.38 -0.02
CA LYS A 171 -14.63 -14.79 -1.44
C LYS A 171 -13.56 -14.06 -2.26
N ALA A 172 -13.35 -12.77 -2.01
CA ALA A 172 -12.32 -12.00 -2.70
C ALA A 172 -10.91 -12.49 -2.31
N LEU A 173 -10.69 -12.81 -1.03
CA LEU A 173 -9.43 -13.41 -0.58
C LEU A 173 -9.19 -14.78 -1.22
N TYR A 174 -10.22 -15.63 -1.26
CA TYR A 174 -10.13 -16.97 -1.83
C TYR A 174 -9.79 -16.93 -3.31
N LYS A 175 -10.42 -16.02 -4.08
CA LYS A 175 -10.02 -15.74 -5.46
C LYS A 175 -8.56 -15.33 -5.60
N GLY A 176 -8.04 -14.54 -4.67
CA GLY A 176 -6.61 -14.20 -4.62
C GLY A 176 -5.72 -15.44 -4.46
N MET A 177 -6.13 -16.41 -3.64
CA MET A 177 -5.44 -17.69 -3.48
C MET A 177 -5.58 -18.60 -4.71
N GLU A 178 -6.73 -18.60 -5.38
CA GLU A 178 -6.90 -19.26 -6.68
C GLU A 178 -5.98 -18.67 -7.74
N ALA A 179 -5.82 -17.34 -7.77
CA ALA A 179 -4.89 -16.65 -8.66
C ALA A 179 -3.41 -17.00 -8.36
N ILE A 180 -3.07 -17.24 -7.08
CA ILE A 180 -1.76 -17.81 -6.72
C ILE A 180 -1.59 -19.20 -7.36
N ALA A 181 -2.60 -20.06 -7.25
CA ALA A 181 -2.54 -21.40 -7.81
C ALA A 181 -2.34 -21.35 -9.33
N GLU A 182 -3.15 -20.56 -10.04
CA GLU A 182 -3.08 -20.36 -11.49
C GLU A 182 -1.70 -19.86 -11.93
N LYS A 183 -1.20 -18.78 -11.32
CA LYS A 183 0.11 -18.17 -11.65
C LYS A 183 1.27 -19.13 -11.46
N ASN A 184 1.13 -20.13 -10.59
CA ASN A 184 2.18 -21.09 -10.28
C ASN A 184 1.95 -22.47 -10.94
N GLY A 185 0.92 -22.61 -11.78
CA GLY A 185 0.57 -23.88 -12.42
C GLY A 185 0.19 -24.96 -11.43
N ILE A 186 -0.49 -24.58 -10.34
CA ILE A 186 -0.99 -25.47 -9.29
C ILE A 186 -2.49 -25.67 -9.50
N SER A 187 -2.95 -26.91 -9.42
CA SER A 187 -4.39 -27.22 -9.53
C SER A 187 -4.99 -27.41 -8.14
N ILE A 188 -6.06 -26.66 -7.84
CA ILE A 188 -6.87 -26.89 -6.65
C ILE A 188 -7.94 -27.93 -7.01
N ILE A 189 -7.87 -29.11 -6.39
CA ILE A 189 -8.74 -30.26 -6.70
C ILE A 189 -9.51 -30.72 -5.47
N GLN A 190 -10.48 -31.60 -5.68
CA GLN A 190 -11.05 -32.38 -4.59
C GLN A 190 -10.01 -33.40 -4.07
N PRO A 191 -10.02 -33.73 -2.76
CA PRO A 191 -9.14 -34.75 -2.22
C PRO A 191 -9.28 -36.07 -2.99
N LYS A 192 -8.14 -36.69 -3.34
CA LYS A 192 -8.12 -38.00 -4.01
C LYS A 192 -8.60 -39.12 -3.09
N GLU A 193 -8.49 -38.92 -1.79
CA GLU A 193 -8.87 -39.84 -0.71
C GLU A 193 -9.45 -39.03 0.47
N GLU A 194 -10.18 -39.70 1.38
CA GLU A 194 -10.68 -39.07 2.60
C GLU A 194 -9.52 -38.61 3.50
N LEU A 195 -9.52 -37.33 3.88
CA LEU A 195 -8.43 -36.70 4.63
C LEU A 195 -8.54 -36.89 6.16
N GLY A 196 -9.68 -37.38 6.66
CA GLY A 196 -9.85 -37.64 8.09
C GLY A 196 -9.73 -36.34 8.90
N ALA A 197 -8.75 -36.25 9.81
CA ALA A 197 -8.52 -35.05 10.61
C ALA A 197 -7.65 -33.99 9.90
N ALA A 198 -6.95 -34.35 8.82
CA ALA A 198 -6.10 -33.42 8.09
C ALA A 198 -6.94 -32.32 7.44
N LYS A 199 -6.44 -31.08 7.49
CA LYS A 199 -7.15 -29.91 6.97
C LYS A 199 -6.95 -29.73 5.47
N GLY A 200 -5.85 -30.22 4.93
CA GLY A 200 -5.53 -30.16 3.52
C GLY A 200 -4.38 -31.10 3.20
N VAL A 201 -4.01 -31.14 1.91
CA VAL A 201 -2.88 -31.92 1.42
C VAL A 201 -2.33 -31.30 0.14
N SER A 202 -0.99 -31.30 0.02
CA SER A 202 -0.26 -30.97 -1.20
C SER A 202 0.26 -32.24 -1.86
N TYR A 203 -0.16 -32.49 -3.10
CA TYR A 203 0.35 -33.56 -3.94
C TYR A 203 1.56 -33.04 -4.74
N THR A 204 2.70 -32.93 -4.06
CA THR A 204 3.99 -32.42 -4.57
C THR A 204 4.34 -32.86 -5.99
N LEU A 205 4.16 -34.14 -6.31
CA LEU A 205 4.60 -34.71 -7.59
C LEU A 205 3.74 -34.29 -8.79
N THR A 206 2.49 -33.87 -8.54
CA THR A 206 1.53 -33.49 -9.57
C THR A 206 1.17 -32.00 -9.53
N LYS A 207 1.74 -31.23 -8.60
CA LYS A 207 1.39 -29.82 -8.35
C LYS A 207 -0.12 -29.62 -8.17
N GLU A 208 -0.71 -30.48 -7.35
CA GLU A 208 -2.12 -30.38 -6.98
C GLU A 208 -2.22 -30.12 -5.48
N VAL A 209 -3.25 -29.39 -5.05
CA VAL A 209 -3.57 -29.19 -3.64
C VAL A 209 -5.05 -29.48 -3.43
N ALA A 210 -5.39 -29.99 -2.25
CA ALA A 210 -6.77 -30.26 -1.87
C ALA A 210 -7.03 -29.81 -0.44
N LEU A 211 -8.24 -29.30 -0.19
CA LEU A 211 -8.72 -28.92 1.14
C LEU A 211 -9.71 -29.95 1.66
N ASN A 212 -9.78 -30.11 2.97
CA ASN A 212 -10.81 -30.92 3.59
C ASN A 212 -12.18 -30.23 3.45
N PRO A 213 -13.20 -30.88 2.87
CA PRO A 213 -14.53 -30.30 2.70
C PRO A 213 -15.21 -29.88 4.01
N ARG A 214 -14.75 -30.40 5.16
CA ARG A 214 -15.28 -30.09 6.50
C ARG A 214 -14.64 -28.85 7.16
N ASN A 215 -13.73 -28.17 6.47
CA ASN A 215 -13.11 -26.96 6.99
C ASN A 215 -14.09 -25.78 7.02
N SER A 216 -13.92 -24.91 8.02
CA SER A 216 -14.51 -23.57 7.94
C SER A 216 -13.77 -22.69 6.92
N GLU A 217 -14.39 -21.60 6.50
CA GLU A 217 -13.78 -20.62 5.58
C GLU A 217 -12.41 -20.13 6.10
N ARG A 218 -12.32 -19.78 7.38
CA ARG A 218 -11.05 -19.36 8.02
C ARG A 218 -9.99 -20.46 8.00
N GLN A 219 -10.39 -21.71 8.24
CA GLN A 219 -9.48 -22.86 8.15
C GLN A 219 -8.97 -23.03 6.71
N ASN A 220 -9.85 -22.87 5.71
CA ASN A 220 -9.47 -22.94 4.31
C ASN A 220 -8.44 -21.89 3.91
N VAL A 221 -8.52 -20.66 4.43
CA VAL A 221 -7.50 -19.62 4.14
C VAL A 221 -6.12 -20.07 4.61
N LYS A 222 -5.99 -20.37 5.91
CA LYS A 222 -4.72 -20.81 6.49
C LYS A 222 -4.18 -22.03 5.75
N THR A 223 -5.01 -23.05 5.59
CA THR A 223 -4.58 -24.31 5.01
C THR A 223 -4.23 -24.16 3.54
N LEU A 224 -5.00 -23.43 2.75
CA LEU A 224 -4.70 -23.27 1.33
C LEU A 224 -3.37 -22.53 1.12
N LEU A 225 -3.10 -21.47 1.88
CA LEU A 225 -1.80 -20.79 1.83
C LEU A 225 -0.63 -21.74 2.16
N HIS A 226 -0.82 -22.61 3.14
CA HIS A 226 0.17 -23.64 3.51
C HIS A 226 0.38 -24.64 2.36
N GLU A 227 -0.69 -25.25 1.83
CA GLU A 227 -0.57 -26.24 0.75
C GLU A 227 -0.04 -25.64 -0.56
N LEU A 228 -0.43 -24.40 -0.89
CA LEU A 228 0.10 -23.66 -2.03
C LEU A 228 1.60 -23.37 -1.87
N SER A 229 2.05 -23.09 -0.65
CA SER A 229 3.47 -22.89 -0.35
C SER A 229 4.26 -24.18 -0.58
N HIS A 230 3.74 -25.32 -0.13
CA HIS A 230 4.31 -26.64 -0.45
C HIS A 230 4.36 -26.89 -1.95
N ALA A 231 3.25 -26.70 -2.66
CA ALA A 231 3.19 -26.94 -4.11
C ALA A 231 4.09 -25.99 -4.91
N LYS A 232 4.33 -24.78 -4.41
CA LYS A 232 5.23 -23.80 -5.01
C LYS A 232 6.71 -24.13 -4.80
N LEU A 233 7.10 -24.44 -3.57
CA LEU A 233 8.50 -24.60 -3.18
C LEU A 233 9.03 -26.03 -3.38
N HIS A 234 8.17 -27.03 -3.14
CA HIS A 234 8.53 -28.44 -3.08
C HIS A 234 7.93 -29.18 -4.26
N THR A 235 8.48 -28.89 -5.43
CA THR A 235 8.15 -29.53 -6.70
C THR A 235 8.85 -30.88 -6.84
N LYS A 236 8.51 -31.66 -7.88
CA LYS A 236 9.21 -32.90 -8.24
C LYS A 236 10.74 -32.71 -8.36
N GLU A 237 11.18 -31.54 -8.77
CA GLU A 237 12.60 -31.22 -8.97
C GLU A 237 13.29 -30.77 -7.67
N THR A 238 12.55 -30.19 -6.72
CA THR A 238 13.13 -29.52 -5.55
C THR A 238 12.85 -30.22 -4.23
N HIS A 239 11.86 -31.10 -4.13
CA HIS A 239 11.42 -31.67 -2.85
C HIS A 239 12.45 -32.53 -2.12
N LEU A 240 13.46 -33.06 -2.84
CA LEU A 240 14.57 -33.84 -2.28
C LEU A 240 15.70 -32.95 -1.74
N ASN A 241 15.70 -31.65 -2.06
CA ASN A 241 16.70 -30.71 -1.57
C ASN A 241 16.47 -30.30 -0.11
N TYR A 242 15.33 -30.67 0.47
CA TYR A 242 14.88 -30.25 1.79
C TYR A 242 14.39 -31.45 2.60
N THR A 243 14.73 -31.44 3.89
CA THR A 243 14.15 -32.33 4.89
C THR A 243 12.66 -32.02 5.10
N THR A 244 11.88 -32.97 5.63
CA THR A 244 10.47 -32.73 5.95
C THR A 244 10.28 -31.51 6.87
N ALA A 245 11.14 -31.36 7.89
CA ALA A 245 11.07 -30.22 8.81
C ALA A 245 11.30 -28.86 8.12
N GLU A 246 12.23 -28.79 7.16
CA GLU A 246 12.46 -27.56 6.39
C GLU A 246 11.29 -27.23 5.47
N LYS A 247 10.67 -28.26 4.88
CA LYS A 247 9.49 -28.07 4.01
C LYS A 247 8.32 -27.49 4.80
N GLU A 248 8.01 -28.09 5.95
CA GLU A 248 6.97 -27.60 6.86
C GLU A 248 7.27 -26.20 7.40
N PHE A 249 8.53 -25.93 7.74
CA PHE A 249 8.96 -24.59 8.16
C PHE A 249 8.63 -23.56 7.08
N GLN A 250 9.04 -23.79 5.84
CA GLN A 250 8.84 -22.83 4.77
C GLN A 250 7.36 -22.62 4.44
N ALA A 251 6.58 -23.71 4.41
CA ALA A 251 5.15 -23.64 4.15
C ALA A 251 4.41 -22.88 5.27
N GLU A 252 4.66 -23.23 6.54
CA GLU A 252 3.99 -22.59 7.67
C GLU A 252 4.42 -21.12 7.81
N MET A 253 5.70 -20.77 7.61
CA MET A 253 6.16 -19.38 7.76
C MET A 253 5.64 -18.51 6.63
N THR A 254 5.54 -19.04 5.41
CA THR A 254 4.92 -18.33 4.28
C THR A 254 3.45 -18.10 4.56
N ALA A 255 2.73 -19.14 4.97
CA ALA A 255 1.31 -19.03 5.31
C ALA A 255 1.08 -18.04 6.46
N TYR A 256 1.91 -18.05 7.50
CA TYR A 256 1.86 -17.09 8.60
C TYR A 256 2.11 -15.65 8.12
N THR A 257 3.16 -15.43 7.33
CA THR A 257 3.53 -14.10 6.82
C THR A 257 2.42 -13.49 5.97
N VAL A 258 1.88 -14.27 5.03
CA VAL A 258 0.78 -13.83 4.17
C VAL A 258 -0.50 -13.63 4.98
N SER A 259 -0.79 -14.51 5.94
CA SER A 259 -1.96 -14.37 6.82
C SER A 259 -1.89 -13.11 7.66
N SER A 260 -0.74 -12.85 8.30
CA SER A 260 -0.47 -11.65 9.09
C SER A 260 -0.59 -10.38 8.26
N TYR A 261 -0.11 -10.41 7.00
CA TYR A 261 -0.23 -9.28 6.08
C TYR A 261 -1.68 -8.88 5.81
N PHE A 262 -2.54 -9.86 5.51
CA PHE A 262 -3.96 -9.65 5.28
C PHE A 262 -4.79 -9.67 6.58
N GLY A 263 -4.12 -9.56 7.74
CA GLY A 263 -4.65 -9.58 9.12
C GLY A 263 -5.71 -10.64 9.40
N ILE A 264 -5.53 -11.80 8.76
CA ILE A 264 -6.20 -13.03 9.15
C ILE A 264 -5.67 -13.43 10.53
N ASP A 265 -6.56 -13.89 11.40
CA ASP A 265 -6.21 -14.35 12.74
C ASP A 265 -5.10 -15.43 12.71
N THR A 266 -3.94 -15.08 13.28
CA THR A 266 -2.77 -15.97 13.37
C THR A 266 -2.57 -16.58 14.75
N THR A 267 -3.48 -16.39 15.71
CA THR A 267 -3.33 -16.91 17.09
C THR A 267 -3.17 -18.44 17.13
N SER A 268 -3.80 -19.16 16.20
CA SER A 268 -3.72 -20.63 16.09
C SER A 268 -2.39 -21.17 15.54
N TYR A 269 -1.51 -20.30 15.01
CA TYR A 269 -0.17 -20.71 14.61
C TYR A 269 0.70 -20.88 15.86
N SER A 270 0.93 -22.11 16.31
CA SER A 270 2.00 -22.40 17.26
C SER A 270 3.30 -22.58 16.49
N LEU A 271 4.34 -21.87 16.91
CA LEU A 271 5.69 -22.03 16.38
C LEU A 271 6.60 -22.67 17.45
N ASP A 272 6.04 -23.28 18.49
CA ASP A 272 6.83 -23.73 19.65
C ASP A 272 7.73 -24.93 19.30
N TYR A 273 7.28 -25.74 18.34
CA TYR A 273 8.07 -26.81 17.75
C TYR A 273 9.24 -26.28 16.90
N LEU A 274 9.26 -24.98 16.57
CA LEU A 274 10.30 -24.41 15.72
C LEU A 274 11.66 -24.29 16.39
N SER A 275 11.71 -24.23 17.71
CA SER A 275 12.97 -24.38 18.48
C SER A 275 13.77 -25.62 18.07
N HIS A 276 13.12 -26.64 17.51
CA HIS A 276 13.75 -27.87 17.06
C HIS A 276 14.33 -27.80 15.63
N TRP A 277 13.90 -26.87 14.76
CA TRP A 277 14.44 -26.79 13.39
C TRP A 277 15.74 -25.99 13.32
N THR A 278 15.93 -25.01 14.21
CA THR A 278 17.16 -24.21 14.29
C THR A 278 18.32 -24.99 14.91
N LYS A 279 18.03 -26.12 15.56
CA LYS A 279 19.01 -26.96 16.25
C LYS A 279 19.97 -27.62 15.26
N GLY A 280 21.24 -27.21 15.31
CA GLY A 280 22.29 -27.77 14.46
C GLY A 280 22.34 -27.21 13.03
N LYS A 281 21.56 -26.17 12.71
CA LYS A 281 21.63 -25.45 11.43
C LYS A 281 22.62 -24.30 11.49
N THR A 282 23.34 -24.06 10.40
CA THR A 282 24.22 -22.88 10.32
C THR A 282 23.41 -21.61 10.07
N PHE A 283 24.02 -20.45 10.25
CA PHE A 283 23.40 -19.18 9.92
C PHE A 283 23.02 -19.10 8.44
N GLU A 284 23.86 -19.64 7.54
CA GLU A 284 23.60 -19.69 6.11
C GLU A 284 22.36 -20.53 5.79
N ASP A 285 22.19 -21.69 6.45
CA ASP A 285 21.02 -22.54 6.27
C ASP A 285 19.73 -21.80 6.65
N LYS A 286 19.71 -21.18 7.84
CA LYS A 286 18.55 -20.41 8.34
C LYS A 286 18.22 -19.26 7.40
N THR A 287 19.24 -18.53 6.98
CA THR A 287 19.13 -17.37 6.09
C THR A 287 18.60 -17.77 4.72
N LYS A 288 19.04 -18.91 4.17
CA LYS A 288 18.54 -19.44 2.91
C LYS A 288 17.05 -19.79 3.00
N LEU A 289 16.64 -20.53 4.02
CA LEU A 289 15.23 -20.92 4.21
C LEU A 289 14.34 -19.69 4.36
N LEU A 290 14.76 -18.72 5.17
CA LEU A 290 14.03 -17.48 5.40
C LEU A 290 13.94 -16.60 4.14
N LYS A 291 14.99 -16.60 3.30
CA LYS A 291 14.97 -15.93 2.00
C LYS A 291 13.91 -16.52 1.07
N GLU A 292 13.79 -17.85 1.03
CA GLU A 292 12.80 -18.55 0.22
C GLU A 292 11.36 -18.30 0.74
N VAL A 293 11.19 -18.23 2.07
CA VAL A 293 9.92 -17.79 2.71
C VAL A 293 9.57 -16.37 2.30
N HIS A 294 10.53 -15.45 2.39
CA HIS A 294 10.35 -14.05 1.99
C HIS A 294 9.92 -13.93 0.52
N GLU A 295 10.68 -14.54 -0.40
CA GLU A 295 10.42 -14.47 -1.84
C GLU A 295 9.06 -15.09 -2.21
N THR A 296 8.67 -16.19 -1.55
CA THR A 296 7.36 -16.81 -1.75
C THR A 296 6.24 -15.93 -1.21
N SER A 297 6.42 -15.36 -0.01
CA SER A 297 5.45 -14.45 0.62
C SER A 297 5.21 -13.21 -0.23
N VAL A 298 6.26 -12.59 -0.78
CA VAL A 298 6.16 -11.47 -1.73
C VAL A 298 5.27 -11.84 -2.91
N GLY A 299 5.58 -12.96 -3.57
CA GLY A 299 4.82 -13.40 -4.74
C GLY A 299 3.35 -13.68 -4.42
N PHE A 300 3.05 -14.20 -3.24
CA PHE A 300 1.68 -14.46 -2.79
C PHE A 300 0.94 -13.15 -2.47
N ILE A 301 1.56 -12.27 -1.69
CA ILE A 301 1.00 -10.96 -1.31
C ILE A 301 0.67 -10.15 -2.56
N GLU A 302 1.63 -9.96 -3.48
CA GLU A 302 1.41 -9.20 -4.72
C GLU A 302 0.27 -9.77 -5.56
N THR A 303 0.18 -11.10 -5.66
CA THR A 303 -0.86 -11.77 -6.46
C THR A 303 -2.25 -11.58 -5.84
N ILE A 304 -2.36 -11.67 -4.51
CA ILE A 304 -3.62 -11.42 -3.80
C ILE A 304 -3.99 -9.94 -3.89
N GLU A 305 -3.05 -9.01 -3.65
CA GLU A 305 -3.29 -7.56 -3.77
C GLU A 305 -3.82 -7.19 -5.16
N ASP A 306 -3.14 -7.63 -6.22
CA ASP A 306 -3.57 -7.38 -7.61
C ASP A 306 -4.98 -7.92 -7.87
N THR A 307 -5.31 -9.08 -7.29
CA THR A 307 -6.64 -9.68 -7.43
C THR A 307 -7.69 -8.88 -6.68
N LEU A 308 -7.40 -8.45 -5.45
CA LEU A 308 -8.32 -7.66 -4.64
C LEU A 308 -8.59 -6.28 -5.27
N VAL A 309 -7.57 -5.64 -5.87
CA VAL A 309 -7.75 -4.39 -6.63
C VAL A 309 -8.69 -4.62 -7.81
N LYS A 310 -8.46 -5.67 -8.62
CA LYS A 310 -9.34 -6.01 -9.75
C LYS A 310 -10.77 -6.30 -9.34
N GLU A 311 -10.98 -7.03 -8.24
CA GLU A 311 -12.33 -7.32 -7.74
C GLU A 311 -13.03 -6.05 -7.24
N ARG A 312 -12.29 -5.11 -6.64
CA ARG A 312 -12.84 -3.78 -6.27
C ARG A 312 -13.23 -2.96 -7.49
N GLU A 313 -12.37 -2.89 -8.51
CA GLU A 313 -12.65 -2.19 -9.76
C GLU A 313 -13.88 -2.77 -10.47
N LYS A 314 -14.01 -4.11 -10.50
CA LYS A 314 -15.22 -4.78 -11.01
C LYS A 314 -16.46 -4.43 -10.20
N ASN A 315 -16.36 -4.39 -8.87
CA ASN A 315 -17.49 -4.02 -8.01
C ASN A 315 -17.84 -2.51 -8.06
N GLN A 316 -16.93 -1.66 -8.53
CA GLN A 316 -17.13 -0.22 -8.76
C GLN A 316 -17.54 0.11 -10.21
N SER A 317 -17.59 -0.88 -11.09
CA SER A 317 -18.16 -0.71 -12.43
C SER A 317 -19.68 -0.45 -12.33
N PRO A 318 -20.28 0.34 -13.24
CA PRO A 318 -21.63 0.91 -13.07
C PRO A 318 -22.77 -0.12 -12.99
N GLU A 319 -22.51 -1.41 -13.18
CA GLU A 319 -23.52 -2.48 -13.15
C GLU A 319 -23.90 -2.94 -11.73
N LYS A 320 -23.23 -2.49 -10.67
CA LYS A 320 -23.56 -2.88 -9.26
C LYS A 320 -24.07 -1.74 -8.37
N ASN A 321 -24.40 -0.58 -8.95
CA ASN A 321 -25.16 0.45 -8.22
C ASN A 321 -26.67 0.15 -8.15
N ASP A 322 -27.15 -0.92 -8.82
CA ASP A 322 -28.57 -1.27 -8.85
C ASP A 322 -29.02 -2.22 -7.73
N GLU A 323 -28.11 -2.93 -7.03
CA GLU A 323 -28.51 -3.96 -6.04
C GLU A 323 -28.61 -3.48 -4.58
N LYS A 324 -28.33 -2.20 -4.29
CA LYS A 324 -28.58 -1.59 -2.97
C LYS A 324 -29.69 -0.54 -2.97
N GLN A 325 -30.55 -0.51 -3.99
CA GLN A 325 -31.85 0.17 -3.86
C GLN A 325 -32.87 -0.80 -3.25
N GLN A 326 -32.92 -0.83 -1.92
CA GLN A 326 -34.13 -1.26 -1.24
C GLN A 326 -35.31 -0.41 -1.77
N GLN A 327 -36.31 -1.11 -2.30
CA GLN A 327 -37.70 -0.66 -2.53
C GLN A 327 -37.91 0.86 -2.60
N SER A 328 -37.69 1.43 -3.78
CA SER A 328 -38.40 2.64 -4.19
C SER A 328 -38.54 2.60 -5.70
N ASP A 329 -39.68 3.02 -6.25
CA ASP A 329 -39.98 2.95 -7.68
C ASP A 329 -38.81 3.44 -8.54
N PRO A 330 -38.42 2.76 -9.62
CA PRO A 330 -37.30 3.21 -10.45
C PRO A 330 -37.50 4.66 -10.90
N LEU A 331 -36.44 5.47 -10.84
CA LEU A 331 -36.49 6.88 -11.26
C LEU A 331 -36.86 6.94 -12.75
N SER A 332 -37.95 7.64 -13.07
CA SER A 332 -38.52 7.76 -14.41
C SER A 332 -38.97 9.19 -14.66
N SER A 333 -39.31 9.52 -15.91
CA SER A 333 -39.87 10.84 -16.24
C SER A 333 -41.17 11.16 -15.47
N GLU A 334 -41.89 10.15 -15.00
CA GLU A 334 -43.19 10.30 -14.33
C GLU A 334 -43.05 10.62 -12.84
N ASN A 335 -42.02 10.10 -12.16
CA ASN A 335 -41.80 10.29 -10.73
C ASN A 335 -40.61 11.21 -10.39
N VAL A 336 -39.86 11.69 -11.39
CA VAL A 336 -38.65 12.50 -11.19
C VAL A 336 -38.90 13.76 -10.36
N GLN A 337 -40.02 14.45 -10.56
CA GLN A 337 -40.33 15.70 -9.86
C GLN A 337 -40.60 15.45 -8.37
N GLU A 338 -41.34 14.39 -8.06
CA GLU A 338 -41.64 13.99 -6.69
C GLU A 338 -40.38 13.52 -5.96
N LYS A 339 -39.58 12.65 -6.58
CA LYS A 339 -38.31 12.18 -5.99
C LYS A 339 -37.29 13.29 -5.80
N MET A 340 -37.23 14.26 -6.72
CA MET A 340 -36.39 15.45 -6.57
C MET A 340 -36.85 16.31 -5.39
N LYS A 341 -38.16 16.46 -5.20
CA LYS A 341 -38.74 17.18 -4.08
C LYS A 341 -38.42 16.48 -2.76
N GLU A 342 -38.73 15.20 -2.63
CA GLU A 342 -38.48 14.40 -1.42
C GLU A 342 -36.99 14.38 -1.06
N GLY A 343 -36.11 14.17 -2.04
CA GLY A 343 -34.67 14.12 -1.83
C GLY A 343 -34.10 15.46 -1.35
N TYR A 344 -34.59 16.58 -1.89
CA TYR A 344 -34.15 17.91 -1.45
C TYR A 344 -34.72 18.28 -0.07
N GLU A 345 -35.97 17.92 0.23
CA GLU A 345 -36.59 18.11 1.53
C GLU A 345 -35.85 17.33 2.64
N ASP A 346 -35.53 16.06 2.39
CA ASP A 346 -34.75 15.22 3.31
C ASP A 346 -33.35 15.79 3.54
N TYR A 347 -32.65 16.17 2.46
CA TYR A 347 -31.34 16.83 2.56
C TYR A 347 -31.39 18.08 3.44
N LYS A 348 -32.38 18.97 3.22
CA LYS A 348 -32.53 20.20 4.00
C LYS A 348 -32.89 19.93 5.46
N GLN A 349 -33.76 18.96 5.71
CA GLN A 349 -34.12 18.58 7.07
C GLN A 349 -32.92 18.03 7.83
N LYS A 350 -32.12 17.15 7.21
CA LYS A 350 -30.89 16.61 7.80
C LYS A 350 -29.82 17.67 7.99
N GLN A 351 -29.75 18.67 7.11
CA GLN A 351 -28.87 19.83 7.27
C GLN A 351 -29.27 20.70 8.47
N GLN A 352 -30.57 20.87 8.76
CA GLN A 352 -31.03 21.58 9.95
C GLN A 352 -30.80 20.81 11.25
N GLN A 353 -30.84 19.48 11.20
CA GLN A 353 -30.63 18.59 12.34
C GLN A 353 -29.15 18.24 12.58
N GLU A 354 -28.25 18.72 11.71
CA GLU A 354 -26.81 18.47 11.82
C GLU A 354 -26.25 19.07 13.11
N SER A 355 -25.52 18.26 13.87
CA SER A 355 -24.76 18.73 15.03
C SER A 355 -23.28 18.40 14.85
N ALA A 356 -22.42 19.41 14.97
CA ALA A 356 -20.96 19.25 14.89
C ALA A 356 -20.38 18.29 15.95
N GLN A 357 -21.15 17.94 16.98
CA GLN A 357 -20.77 17.02 18.04
C GLN A 357 -21.28 15.59 17.83
N ASN A 358 -22.10 15.34 16.80
CA ASN A 358 -22.68 14.02 16.50
C ASN A 358 -22.29 13.57 15.09
N VAL A 359 -21.33 12.65 15.00
CA VAL A 359 -20.81 12.11 13.73
C VAL A 359 -21.91 11.42 12.90
N ASP A 360 -22.86 10.74 13.53
CA ASP A 360 -23.95 10.06 12.83
C ASP A 360 -24.89 11.07 12.14
N SER A 361 -25.13 12.23 12.77
CA SER A 361 -25.93 13.30 12.16
C SER A 361 -25.25 13.91 10.91
N ILE A 362 -23.92 13.97 10.92
CA ILE A 362 -23.14 14.44 9.77
C ILE A 362 -23.21 13.40 8.64
N LEU A 363 -23.07 12.11 8.97
CA LEU A 363 -23.14 11.02 8.01
C LEU A 363 -24.53 10.92 7.35
N ASP A 364 -25.60 11.07 8.14
CA ASP A 364 -26.98 11.13 7.65
C ASP A 364 -27.18 12.25 6.63
N ARG A 365 -26.71 13.47 6.95
CA ARG A 365 -26.78 14.63 6.05
C ARG A 365 -25.96 14.42 4.78
N VAL A 366 -24.72 13.92 4.89
CA VAL A 366 -23.86 13.61 3.72
C VAL A 366 -24.59 12.62 2.81
N THR A 367 -25.18 11.57 3.39
CA THR A 367 -25.87 10.52 2.64
C THR A 367 -27.11 11.07 1.92
N ALA A 368 -27.91 11.91 2.58
CA ALA A 368 -29.07 12.57 1.98
C ALA A 368 -28.65 13.55 0.85
N GLU A 369 -27.56 14.29 1.06
CA GLU A 369 -26.97 15.20 0.06
C GLU A 369 -26.54 14.44 -1.20
N GLU A 370 -25.76 13.36 -1.04
CA GLU A 370 -25.30 12.53 -2.15
C GLU A 370 -26.46 11.91 -2.94
N LYS A 371 -27.49 11.42 -2.23
CA LYS A 371 -28.71 10.86 -2.86
C LYS A 371 -29.44 11.91 -3.69
N TYR A 372 -29.60 13.13 -3.17
CA TYR A 372 -30.22 14.23 -3.91
C TYR A 372 -29.42 14.61 -5.16
N TYR A 373 -28.12 14.86 -5.03
CA TYR A 373 -27.28 15.28 -6.17
C TYR A 373 -27.12 14.20 -7.23
N SER A 374 -27.13 12.92 -6.84
CA SER A 374 -27.17 11.80 -7.78
C SER A 374 -28.48 11.83 -8.59
N THR A 375 -29.62 11.99 -7.92
CA THR A 375 -30.95 12.10 -8.57
C THR A 375 -31.03 13.32 -9.49
N LYS A 376 -30.56 14.49 -9.03
CA LYS A 376 -30.46 15.74 -9.81
C LYS A 376 -29.65 15.54 -11.09
N THR A 377 -28.52 14.86 -10.98
CA THR A 377 -27.64 14.57 -12.12
C THR A 377 -28.34 13.67 -13.14
N GLN A 378 -29.01 12.61 -12.68
CA GLN A 378 -29.76 11.70 -13.55
C GLN A 378 -30.95 12.39 -14.24
N ALA A 379 -31.72 13.19 -13.50
CA ALA A 379 -32.86 13.95 -14.03
C ALA A 379 -32.46 14.90 -15.16
N ILE A 380 -31.36 15.65 -14.98
CA ILE A 380 -30.85 16.58 -15.99
C ILE A 380 -30.25 15.82 -17.18
N LYS A 381 -29.46 14.77 -16.92
CA LYS A 381 -28.80 13.97 -17.96
C LYS A 381 -29.81 13.29 -18.88
N ASN A 382 -30.90 12.78 -18.32
CA ASN A 382 -31.94 12.09 -19.07
C ASN A 382 -32.98 13.04 -19.69
N GLY A 383 -32.84 14.35 -19.47
CA GLY A 383 -33.76 15.37 -20.00
C GLY A 383 -35.14 15.35 -19.34
N TRP A 384 -35.27 14.72 -18.16
CA TRP A 384 -36.53 14.65 -17.42
C TRP A 384 -36.84 15.94 -16.65
N MET A 385 -35.81 16.73 -16.35
CA MET A 385 -35.93 18.08 -15.81
C MET A 385 -34.86 19.00 -16.40
N THR A 386 -35.19 20.27 -16.66
CA THR A 386 -34.20 21.29 -17.00
C THR A 386 -33.52 21.84 -15.75
N LYS A 387 -32.36 22.50 -15.93
CA LYS A 387 -31.65 23.16 -14.82
C LYS A 387 -32.52 24.22 -14.15
N GLU A 388 -33.32 24.95 -14.92
CA GLU A 388 -34.23 25.98 -14.44
C GLU A 388 -35.38 25.39 -13.62
N GLU A 389 -35.90 24.22 -14.01
CA GLU A 389 -36.94 23.52 -13.25
C GLU A 389 -36.44 23.03 -11.90
N VAL A 390 -35.21 22.52 -11.85
CA VAL A 390 -34.58 22.12 -10.59
C VAL A 390 -34.37 23.32 -9.67
N VAL A 391 -33.85 24.44 -10.18
CA VAL A 391 -33.66 25.67 -9.37
C VAL A 391 -34.98 26.21 -8.85
N LYS A 392 -36.05 26.15 -9.64
CA LYS A 392 -37.40 26.55 -9.19
C LYS A 392 -37.90 25.65 -8.06
N LEU A 393 -37.70 24.34 -8.17
CA LEU A 393 -38.09 23.36 -7.15
C LEU A 393 -37.32 23.60 -5.85
N GLU A 394 -35.99 23.77 -5.92
CA GLU A 394 -35.14 24.06 -4.76
C GLU A 394 -35.60 25.34 -4.05
N HIS A 395 -35.83 26.42 -4.80
CA HIS A 395 -36.31 27.69 -4.26
C HIS A 395 -37.71 27.60 -3.64
N GLN A 396 -38.61 26.80 -4.22
CA GLN A 396 -39.94 26.55 -3.65
C GLN A 396 -39.84 25.87 -2.28
N ILE A 397 -39.00 24.84 -2.16
CA ILE A 397 -38.80 24.10 -0.92
C ILE A 397 -38.13 24.98 0.13
N ASP A 398 -37.05 25.69 -0.22
CA ASP A 398 -36.37 26.61 0.68
C ASP A 398 -37.33 27.69 1.22
N SER A 399 -38.22 28.23 0.37
CA SER A 399 -39.24 29.22 0.77
C SER A 399 -40.34 28.66 1.66
N THR A 400 -40.66 27.36 1.52
CA THR A 400 -41.66 26.66 2.33
C THR A 400 -41.09 26.36 3.72
N MET A 401 -39.84 25.91 3.77
CA MET A 401 -39.12 25.66 5.02
C MET A 401 -38.92 26.97 5.83
N THR A 402 -38.55 28.09 5.19
CA THR A 402 -38.43 29.39 5.90
C THR A 402 -39.77 29.94 6.40
N LYS A 403 -40.89 29.65 5.73
CA LYS A 403 -42.23 30.03 6.23
C LYS A 403 -42.63 29.20 7.44
N ASN A 404 -42.32 27.91 7.44
CA ASN A 404 -42.54 27.03 8.59
C ASN A 404 -41.67 27.45 9.79
N GLU A 405 -40.43 27.88 9.58
CA GLU A 405 -39.56 28.44 10.63
C GLU A 405 -40.09 29.78 11.19
N LYS A 406 -40.63 30.67 10.35
CA LYS A 406 -41.22 31.94 10.83
C LYS A 406 -42.55 31.76 11.57
N GLY A 407 -43.29 30.68 11.29
CA GLY A 407 -44.46 30.27 12.09
C GLY A 407 -44.08 29.63 13.43
N VAL A 408 -42.81 29.21 13.57
CA VAL A 408 -42.29 28.47 14.72
C VAL A 408 -40.94 29.08 15.13
N MET A 409 -40.86 30.37 15.45
CA MET A 409 -39.85 30.91 16.38
C MET A 409 -40.10 32.39 16.69
N ASN A 410 -40.58 32.65 17.91
CA ASN A 410 -40.09 33.79 18.68
C ASN A 410 -38.71 33.40 19.22
N GLY A 411 -37.66 34.03 18.71
CA GLY A 411 -36.39 34.16 19.44
C GLY A 411 -35.15 33.54 18.79
N GLN A 412 -34.25 34.44 18.41
CA GLN A 412 -32.81 34.28 18.16
C GLN A 412 -32.38 33.91 16.73
N VAL A 413 -31.62 34.87 16.18
CA VAL A 413 -30.93 34.89 14.88
C VAL A 413 -29.61 34.14 15.02
N GLN A 414 -29.29 33.23 14.09
CA GLN A 414 -27.93 32.71 13.90
C GLN A 414 -27.52 32.76 12.42
N GLU A 415 -26.23 33.08 12.22
CA GLU A 415 -25.58 33.48 10.96
C GLU A 415 -25.70 32.46 9.82
N GLN A 416 -25.84 32.99 8.60
CA GLN A 416 -25.92 32.22 7.36
C GLN A 416 -24.62 31.47 7.06
N SER A 417 -24.72 30.16 6.78
CA SER A 417 -23.63 29.32 6.28
C SER A 417 -23.54 29.39 4.75
N LEU A 418 -22.32 29.65 4.24
CA LEU A 418 -22.00 29.73 2.81
C LEU A 418 -22.20 28.39 2.09
N THR A 419 -22.79 28.43 0.89
CA THR A 419 -23.08 27.25 0.07
C THR A 419 -21.83 26.73 -0.66
N PHE A 420 -21.84 25.44 -1.05
CA PHE A 420 -20.71 24.79 -1.73
C PHE A 420 -20.37 25.41 -3.10
N GLN A 421 -21.33 25.98 -3.82
CA GLN A 421 -21.07 26.71 -5.08
C GLN A 421 -20.22 27.97 -4.84
N GLU A 422 -20.45 28.70 -3.75
CA GLU A 422 -19.70 29.90 -3.40
C GLU A 422 -18.24 29.57 -3.01
N ARG A 423 -17.95 28.35 -2.54
CA ARG A 423 -16.57 27.91 -2.28
C ARG A 423 -15.80 27.54 -3.55
N VAL A 424 -16.49 27.18 -4.62
CA VAL A 424 -15.86 26.74 -5.88
C VAL A 424 -15.57 27.94 -6.80
N GLU A 425 -16.38 29.00 -6.78
CA GLU A 425 -16.15 30.20 -7.62
C GLU A 425 -15.03 31.12 -7.10
N VAL A 426 -14.80 31.18 -5.77
CA VAL A 426 -13.68 31.95 -5.18
C VAL A 426 -12.31 31.34 -5.56
N GLY A 427 -12.27 30.07 -5.95
CA GLY A 427 -11.05 29.36 -6.36
C GLY A 427 -10.59 29.61 -7.81
N ASN A 428 -11.46 30.13 -8.70
CA ASN A 428 -11.18 30.21 -10.13
C ASN A 428 -10.98 31.64 -10.68
N HIS A 429 -10.91 32.66 -9.82
CA HIS A 429 -10.56 34.02 -10.20
C HIS A 429 -9.36 34.56 -9.41
N MET A 430 -8.18 33.97 -9.61
CA MET A 430 -6.93 34.67 -9.32
C MET A 430 -5.77 34.18 -10.21
N GLN A 431 -5.74 34.65 -11.46
CA GLN A 431 -4.50 34.71 -12.23
C GLN A 431 -4.36 36.05 -12.98
N PHE A 432 -3.20 36.67 -12.74
CA PHE A 432 -2.53 37.74 -13.49
C PHE A 432 -3.18 39.13 -13.63
N GLN A 433 -2.68 40.10 -12.84
CA GLN A 433 -2.35 41.43 -13.36
C GLN A 433 -1.04 41.99 -12.76
N LYS A 434 -0.14 42.40 -13.67
CA LYS A 434 1.09 43.19 -13.45
C LYS A 434 0.75 44.59 -12.90
N ARG A 435 1.57 45.14 -11.99
CA ARG A 435 1.87 46.59 -11.85
C ARG A 435 3.30 46.76 -11.31
N THR A 436 4.29 47.18 -12.12
CA THR A 436 4.77 48.57 -12.32
C THR A 436 5.02 49.33 -11.01
N GLY A 437 6.30 49.57 -10.71
CA GLY A 437 6.74 50.26 -9.50
C GLY A 437 6.70 51.79 -9.61
N THR A 438 6.88 52.47 -8.47
CA THR A 438 7.60 53.76 -8.41
C THR A 438 8.20 53.96 -7.01
N VAL A 439 9.43 54.48 -7.05
CA VAL A 439 10.38 54.81 -5.99
C VAL A 439 9.90 55.95 -5.09
N LYS A 440 10.25 55.93 -3.78
CA LYS A 440 10.76 57.10 -3.05
C LYS A 440 11.60 56.71 -1.82
N LYS A 441 12.54 57.61 -1.51
CA LYS A 441 13.87 57.46 -0.90
C LYS A 441 13.91 57.68 0.62
N LYS A 442 14.86 56.98 1.26
CA LYS A 442 15.86 57.36 2.30
C LYS A 442 15.46 58.07 3.62
N LYS A 443 15.90 57.46 4.74
CA LYS A 443 16.68 57.99 5.89
C LYS A 443 17.18 56.76 6.68
N GLU A 444 18.43 56.30 6.58
CA GLU A 444 19.68 56.72 7.27
C GLU A 444 19.62 56.80 8.81
N GLU A 445 20.63 56.14 9.41
CA GLU A 445 21.07 56.06 10.83
C GLU A 445 20.30 55.10 11.76
N GLN A 446 20.91 54.30 12.66
CA GLN A 446 22.28 54.27 13.20
C GLN A 446 22.59 52.89 13.84
N GLU A 447 23.88 52.62 14.04
CA GLU A 447 24.50 51.48 14.76
C GLU A 447 23.96 51.28 16.19
N LEU A 448 24.02 50.04 16.71
CA LEU A 448 24.77 49.71 17.95
C LEU A 448 24.78 48.21 18.29
N GLU A 449 25.97 47.79 18.67
CA GLU A 449 26.48 46.56 19.27
C GLU A 449 25.53 45.74 20.18
N ARG A 450 25.50 44.41 19.98
CA ARG A 450 26.16 43.40 20.84
C ARG A 450 25.97 41.98 20.32
#